data_AF-A0A8J4EKW1-F1
#
_entry.id   AF-A0A8J4EKW1-F1
#
_cell.length_a   1.000
_cell.length_b   1.000
_cell.length_c   1.000
_cell.angle_alpha   90.00
_cell.angle_beta   90.00
_cell.angle_gamma   90.00
#
_symmetry.space_group_name_H-M   'P 1'
#
loop_
_entity.id
_entity.type
_entity.pdbx_description
1 polymer ?
#
loop_
_entity_poly.entity_id
_entity_poly.type
_entity_poly.pdbx_seq_one_letter_code
_entity_poly.pdbx_strand_id
1 'polypeptide(L)' 'MFGPDCDEHLRHLVFRDWLRSHSDDRAAYQAAKRRAAADQPWSVSAYNAQKATAILAILRKAGLRGD' A
#
# COMPACT_ATOMS: atom_id res chain seq x y z
N MET A 1 -4.66 16.68 -3.21
CA MET A 1 -4.10 16.41 -4.54
C MET A 1 -2.59 16.53 -4.40
N PHE A 2 -1.82 15.52 -4.76
CA PHE A 2 -0.35 15.58 -4.75
C PHE A 2 0.11 16.15 -6.08
N GLY A 3 1.02 17.12 -6.07
CA GLY A 3 1.59 17.68 -7.30
C GLY A 3 2.34 16.61 -8.09
N PRO A 4 2.48 16.77 -9.43
CA PRO A 4 3.35 15.91 -10.22
C PRO A 4 4.77 15.92 -9.62
N ASP A 5 5.44 14.77 -9.68
CA ASP A 5 6.83 14.56 -9.24
C ASP A 5 7.15 14.79 -7.75
N CYS A 6 6.16 15.05 -6.89
CA CYS A 6 6.40 14.99 -5.44
C CYS A 6 6.51 13.54 -4.96
N ASP A 7 7.17 13.33 -3.82
CA ASP A 7 7.47 12.00 -3.28
C ASP A 7 6.23 11.11 -3.13
N GLU A 8 5.10 11.68 -2.73
CA GLU A 8 3.86 10.92 -2.59
C GLU A 8 3.25 10.54 -3.94
N HIS A 9 3.39 11.39 -4.96
CA HIS A 9 3.00 11.05 -6.32
C HIS A 9 3.85 9.87 -6.85
N LEU A 10 5.18 9.94 -6.68
CA LEU A 10 6.09 8.88 -7.08
C LEU A 10 5.84 7.58 -6.32
N ARG A 11 5.60 7.65 -5.00
CA ARG A 11 5.24 6.51 -4.16
C ARG A 11 3.99 5.81 -4.69
N HIS A 12 2.96 6.56 -5.06
CA HIS A 12 1.74 5.99 -5.65
C HIS A 12 1.97 5.34 -7.00
N LEU A 13 2.77 5.95 -7.89
CA LEU A 13 3.09 5.40 -9.20
C LEU A 13 3.86 4.07 -9.07
N VAL A 14 4.94 4.07 -8.28
CA VAL A 14 5.77 2.88 -8.03
C VAL A 14 4.93 1.74 -7.45
N PHE A 15 4.11 2.02 -6.43
CA PHE A 15 3.24 1.01 -5.84
C PHE A 15 2.24 0.43 -6.85
N ARG A 16 1.57 1.29 -7.62
CA ARG A 16 0.60 0.87 -8.65
C ARG A 16 1.25 -0.01 -9.70
N ASP A 17 2.40 0.40 -10.21
CA ASP A 17 3.07 -0.28 -11.31
C ASP A 17 3.69 -1.61 -10.85
N TRP A 18 4.18 -1.70 -9.61
CA TRP A 18 4.60 -2.96 -8.99
C TRP A 18 3.46 -3.99 -8.95
N LEU A 19 2.27 -3.59 -8.49
CA LEU A 19 1.13 -4.50 -8.35
C LEU A 19 0.57 -5.02 -9.70
N ARG A 20 0.91 -4.39 -10.82
CA ARG A 20 0.51 -4.84 -12.15
C ARG A 20 1.32 -6.06 -12.61
N SER A 21 2.61 -6.13 -12.27
CA SER A 21 3.50 -7.22 -12.64
C SER A 21 3.72 -8.27 -11.53
N HIS A 22 3.34 -8.00 -10.28
CA HIS A 22 3.55 -8.90 -9.14
C HIS A 22 2.20 -9.36 -8.54
N SER A 23 1.65 -10.45 -9.07
CA SER A 23 0.34 -10.99 -8.65
C SER A 23 0.29 -11.42 -7.19
N ASP A 24 1.39 -11.94 -6.64
CA ASP A 24 1.43 -12.45 -5.27
C ASP A 24 1.37 -11.31 -4.26
N ASP A 25 2.10 -10.23 -4.53
CA ASP A 25 2.04 -9.00 -3.73
C ASP A 25 0.68 -8.30 -3.85
N ARG A 26 0.05 -8.36 -5.03
CA ARG A 26 -1.33 -7.90 -5.22
C ARG A 26 -2.31 -8.70 -4.36
N ALA A 27 -2.18 -10.02 -4.33
CA ALA A 27 -3.01 -10.88 -3.50
C ALA A 27 -2.79 -10.62 -2.00
N ALA A 28 -1.53 -10.44 -1.58
CA ALA A 28 -1.18 -10.09 -0.21
C ALA A 28 -1.79 -8.74 0.21
N TYR A 29 -1.70 -7.72 -0.64
CA TYR A 29 -2.31 -6.41 -0.39
C TYR A 29 -3.85 -6.50 -0.31
N GLN A 30 -4.48 -7.27 -1.18
CA GLN A 30 -5.92 -7.52 -1.14
C GLN A 30 -6.33 -8.18 0.18
N ALA A 31 -5.61 -9.22 0.61
CA ALA A 31 -5.88 -9.91 1.87
C ALA A 31 -5.72 -8.96 3.06
N ALA A 32 -4.67 -8.13 3.08
CA ALA A 32 -4.46 -7.13 4.12
C ALA A 32 -5.62 -6.12 4.19
N LYS A 33 -6.10 -5.60 3.05
CA LYS A 33 -7.27 -4.71 3.02
C LYS A 33 -8.53 -5.40 3.57
N ARG A 34 -8.77 -6.66 3.21
CA ARG A 34 -9.94 -7.42 3.69
C ARG A 34 -9.87 -7.66 5.19
N ARG A 35 -8.71 -8.06 5.70
CA ARG A 35 -8.46 -8.24 7.15
C ARG A 35 -8.67 -6.94 7.91
N ALA A 36 -8.08 -5.84 7.44
CA ALA A 36 -8.20 -4.53 8.08
C ALA A 36 -9.65 -4.03 8.12
N ALA A 37 -10.44 -4.31 7.07
CA ALA A 37 -11.86 -3.94 7.04
C ALA A 37 -12.72 -4.80 7.98
N ALA A 38 -12.35 -6.07 8.20
CA ALA A 38 -13.06 -6.98 9.08
C ALA A 38 -12.74 -6.78 10.56
N ASP A 39 -11.49 -6.42 10.89
CA ASP A 39 -10.99 -6.30 12.27
C ASP A 39 -11.65 -5.15 13.03
N GLN A 40 -11.70 -3.95 12.44
CA GLN A 40 -12.35 -2.78 13.04
C GLN A 40 -13.17 -2.02 11.99
N PRO A 41 -14.38 -2.51 11.64
CA PRO A 41 -15.19 -1.98 10.54
C PRO A 41 -15.53 -0.49 10.65
N TRP A 42 -15.55 0.03 11.88
CA TRP A 42 -15.92 1.42 12.18
C TRP A 42 -14.72 2.37 12.26
N SER A 43 -13.49 1.86 12.21
CA SER A 43 -12.28 2.66 12.41
C SER A 43 -11.48 2.77 11.12
N VAL A 44 -11.68 3.88 10.41
CA VAL A 44 -10.87 4.24 9.23
C VAL A 44 -9.39 4.37 9.60
N SER A 45 -9.09 4.86 10.82
CA SER A 45 -7.72 4.96 11.32
C SER A 45 -7.06 3.59 11.47
N ALA A 46 -7.75 2.65 12.14
CA ALA A 46 -7.23 1.29 12.32
C ALA A 46 -7.11 0.56 10.96
N TYR A 47 -8.07 0.76 10.06
CA TYR A 47 -8.00 0.25 8.70
C TYR A 47 -6.75 0.72 7.97
N ASN A 48 -6.47 2.03 8.02
CA ASN A 48 -5.31 2.62 7.37
C ASN A 48 -4.00 2.14 7.99
N ALA A 49 -3.89 2.09 9.31
CA ALA A 49 -2.71 1.59 10.00
C ALA A 49 -2.40 0.13 9.65
N GLN A 50 -3.42 -0.74 9.62
CA GLN A 50 -3.23 -2.16 9.31
C GLN A 50 -2.79 -2.39 7.86
N LYS A 51 -3.44 -1.75 6.87
CA LYS A 51 -3.01 -1.91 5.46
C LYS A 51 -1.67 -1.25 5.18
N ALA A 52 -1.26 -0.22 5.94
CA ALA A 52 0.00 0.49 5.74
C ALA A 52 1.21 -0.44 5.86
N THR A 53 1.16 -1.45 6.75
CA THR A 53 2.21 -2.47 6.85
C THR A 53 2.45 -3.19 5.53
N ALA A 54 1.39 -3.58 4.81
CA ALA A 54 1.49 -4.23 3.51
C ALA A 54 2.03 -3.26 2.43
N ILE A 55 1.59 -2.00 2.45
CA ILE A 55 2.07 -0.96 1.53
C ILE A 55 3.58 -0.76 1.68
N LEU A 56 4.07 -0.58 2.91
CA LEU A 56 5.49 -0.39 3.19
C LEU A 56 6.34 -1.62 2.81
N ALA A 57 5.83 -2.83 3.05
CA ALA A 57 6.51 -4.05 2.64
C ALA A 57 6.66 -4.13 1.11
N ILE A 58 5.61 -3.79 0.36
CA ILE A 58 5.62 -3.80 -1.11
C ILE A 58 6.51 -2.69 -1.65
N LEU A 59 6.46 -1.48 -1.10
CA LEU A 59 7.33 -0.37 -1.51
C LEU A 59 8.82 -0.72 -1.33
N ARG A 60 9.17 -1.40 -0.25
CA ARG A 60 10.54 -1.91 -0.05
C ARG A 60 10.95 -2.93 -1.12
N LYS A 61 10.06 -3.84 -1.51
CA LYS A 61 10.31 -4.78 -2.62
C LYS A 61 10.46 -4.05 -3.96
N ALA A 62 9.69 -2.99 -4.16
CA ALA A 62 9.75 -2.12 -5.33
C ALA A 62 10.97 -1.17 -5.35
N GLY A 63 11.86 -1.26 -4.35
CA GLY A 63 13.09 -0.46 -4.29
C GLY A 63 12.92 0.94 -3.68
N LEU A 64 11.70 1.33 -3.29
CA LEU A 64 11.46 2.56 -2.55
C LEU A 64 11.81 2.30 -1.07
N ARG A 65 13.01 2.72 -0.65
CA ARG A 65 13.35 2.77 0.78
C ARG A 65 12.58 3.93 1.38
N GLY A 66 11.70 3.65 2.34
CA GLY A 66 11.16 4.70 3.19
C GLY A 66 12.30 5.22 4.06
N ASP A 67 12.66 6.47 3.84
CA ASP A 67 13.35 7.33 4.81
C ASP A 67 12.61 7.36 6.16
#